data_AF-A0A2D5V3F1-F1
#
_entry.id   AF-A0A2D5V3F1-F1
#
_cell.length_a   1.000
_cell.length_b   1.000
_cell.length_c   1.000
_cell.angle_alpha   90.00
_cell.angle_beta   90.00
_cell.angle_gamma   90.00
#
_symmetry.space_group_name_H-M   'P 1'
#
loop_
_entity.id
_entity.type
_entity.pdbx_description
1 polymer ?
#
loop_
_entity_poly.entity_id
_entity_poly.type
_entity_poly.pdbx_seq_one_letter_code
_entity_poly.pdbx_strand_id
1 'polypeptide(L)' 'MDNHNKFLLLSNLAIQMGVIITMGVFLGDYLDSRTHNQTRWWTLLLSILSISVAFYQVLKTLKKDV' A
#
# COMPACT_ATOMS: atom_id res chain seq x y z
N MET A 1 11.29 -30.02 7.58
CA MET A 1 10.70 -28.99 8.46
C MET A 1 11.40 -27.72 8.01
N ASP A 2 10.79 -26.76 7.30
CA ASP A 2 10.06 -25.62 7.89
C ASP A 2 9.36 -24.78 6.79
N ASN A 3 8.26 -25.28 6.21
CA ASN A 3 7.42 -24.54 5.26
C ASN A 3 6.58 -23.42 5.93
N HIS A 4 6.39 -23.50 7.26
CA HIS A 4 5.57 -22.55 8.02
C HIS A 4 6.12 -21.11 7.99
N ASN A 5 7.44 -20.96 7.95
CA ASN A 5 8.10 -19.65 8.06
C ASN A 5 7.86 -18.79 6.82
N LYS A 6 7.76 -19.39 5.63
CA LYS A 6 7.49 -18.66 4.37
C LYS A 6 6.08 -18.08 4.34
N PHE A 7 5.10 -18.83 4.86
CA PHE A 7 3.72 -18.37 4.95
C PHE A 7 3.56 -17.23 5.96
N LEU A 8 4.23 -17.33 7.11
CA LEU A 8 4.26 -16.28 8.13
C LEU A 8 4.95 -15.00 7.61
N LEU A 9 6.02 -15.15 6.82
CA LEU A 9 6.75 -14.04 6.23
C LEU A 9 5.91 -13.34 5.15
N LEU A 10 5.26 -14.08 4.25
CA LEU A 10 4.31 -13.55 3.26
C LEU A 10 3.13 -12.82 3.92
N SER A 11 2.61 -13.35 5.03
CA SER A 11 1.51 -12.71 5.76
C SER A 11 1.94 -11.39 6.40
N ASN A 12 3.12 -11.34 7.04
CA ASN A 12 3.70 -10.09 7.55
C ASN A 12 3.96 -9.06 6.43
N LEU A 13 4.43 -9.51 5.26
CA LEU A 13 4.56 -8.68 4.07
C LEU A 13 3.24 -8.03 3.68
N ALA A 14 2.20 -8.86 3.53
CA ALA A 14 0.91 -8.43 3.04
C ALA A 14 0.28 -7.43 4.01
N ILE A 15 0.45 -7.64 5.32
CA ILE A 15 0.05 -6.68 6.35
C ILE A 15 0.83 -5.38 6.19
N GLN A 16 2.15 -5.43 5.99
CA GLN A 16 2.99 -4.24 5.83
C GLN A 16 2.60 -3.42 4.58
N MET A 17 2.29 -4.07 3.46
CA MET A 17 1.74 -3.39 2.29
C MET A 17 0.35 -2.81 2.54
N GLY A 18 -0.52 -3.60 3.19
CA GLY A 18 -1.89 -3.21 3.48
C GLY A 18 -1.92 -1.91 4.27
N VAL A 19 -1.06 -1.78 5.29
CA VAL A 19 -0.90 -0.55 6.06
C VAL A 19 -0.53 0.65 5.17
N ILE A 20 0.37 0.46 4.19
CA ILE A 20 0.85 1.54 3.33
C ILE A 20 -0.21 1.95 2.30
N ILE A 21 -0.97 0.99 1.77
CA ILE A 21 -2.11 1.24 0.87
C ILE A 21 -3.22 1.95 1.63
N THR A 22 -3.60 1.45 2.82
CA THR A 22 -4.64 2.08 3.64
C THR A 22 -4.23 3.48 4.08
N MET A 23 -2.97 3.69 4.49
CA MET A 23 -2.47 5.04 4.78
C MET A 23 -2.54 5.95 3.56
N GLY A 24 -2.06 5.50 2.39
CA GLY A 24 -2.09 6.33 1.19
C GLY A 24 -3.51 6.64 0.73
N VAL A 25 -4.43 5.68 0.72
CA VAL A 25 -5.84 5.93 0.37
C VAL A 25 -6.51 6.87 1.38
N PHE A 26 -6.28 6.67 2.69
CA PHE A 26 -6.85 7.52 3.74
C PHE A 26 -6.33 8.95 3.68
N LEU A 27 -5.04 9.13 3.39
CA LEU A 27 -4.43 10.44 3.21
C LEU A 27 -4.99 11.14 1.95
N GLY A 28 -5.32 10.36 0.92
CA GLY A 28 -5.93 10.85 -0.32
C GLY A 28 -7.34 11.33 -0.10
N ASP A 29 -8.14 10.51 0.58
CA ASP A 29 -9.51 10.83 0.97
C ASP A 29 -9.58 12.07 1.87
N TYR A 30 -8.66 12.19 2.84
CA TYR A 30 -8.57 13.38 3.70
C TYR A 30 -8.24 14.66 2.93
N LEU A 31 -7.34 14.58 1.95
CA LEU A 31 -6.98 15.72 1.09
C LEU A 31 -8.13 16.10 0.14
N ASP A 32 -8.85 15.10 -0.34
CA ASP A 32 -10.03 15.26 -1.19
C ASP A 32 -11.19 15.90 -0.43
N SER A 33 -11.42 15.50 0.83
CA SER A 33 -12.44 16.11 1.68
C SER A 33 -12.15 17.57 2.04
N ARG A 34 -10.86 17.99 2.04
CA ARG A 34 -10.46 19.40 2.22
C ARG A 34 -10.62 20.23 0.94
N THR A 35 -10.55 19.57 -0.21
CA THR A 35 -10.66 20.20 -1.51
C THR A 35 -12.11 20.08 -1.95
N HIS A 36 -12.95 21.08 -1.67
CA HIS A 36 -14.39 21.16 -2.00
C HIS A 36 -14.75 21.02 -3.51
N ASN A 37 -13.87 20.47 -4.34
CA ASN A 37 -14.10 20.14 -5.74
C ASN A 37 -14.94 18.87 -5.84
N GLN A 38 -16.01 18.92 -6.62
CA GLN A 38 -16.88 17.77 -6.93
C GLN A 38 -16.16 16.58 -7.60
N THR A 39 -14.88 16.71 -7.92
CA THR A 39 -14.11 15.75 -8.70
C THR A 39 -12.92 15.28 -7.87
N ARG A 40 -12.94 13.99 -7.50
CA ARG A 40 -11.99 13.33 -6.59
C ARG A 40 -10.58 13.14 -7.16
N TRP A 41 -10.00 14.18 -7.75
CA TRP A 41 -8.71 14.11 -8.45
C TRP A 41 -7.56 13.77 -7.51
N TRP A 42 -7.59 14.31 -6.28
CA TRP A 42 -6.55 14.03 -5.29
C TRP A 42 -6.59 12.58 -4.82
N THR A 43 -7.78 12.04 -4.50
CA THR A 43 -7.93 10.62 -4.19
C THR A 43 -7.45 9.73 -5.35
N LEU A 44 -7.78 10.09 -6.60
CA LEU A 44 -7.39 9.31 -7.77
C LEU A 44 -5.86 9.25 -7.94
N LEU A 45 -5.21 10.41 -7.90
CA LEU A 45 -3.75 10.52 -8.07
C LEU A 45 -3.00 9.87 -6.91
N LEU A 46 -3.47 10.08 -5.68
CA LEU A 46 -2.84 9.53 -4.49
C LEU A 46 -3.06 8.02 -4.37
N SER A 47 -4.20 7.50 -4.81
CA SER A 47 -4.46 6.05 -4.90
C SER A 47 -3.50 5.38 -5.88
N ILE A 48 -3.30 5.94 -7.08
CA ILE A 48 -2.34 5.42 -8.07
C ILE A 48 -0.91 5.46 -7.54
N LEU A 49 -0.51 6.55 -6.87
CA LEU A 49 0.80 6.65 -6.23
C LEU A 49 0.95 5.64 -5.09
N SER A 50 -0.06 5.51 -4.24
CA SER A 50 -0.04 4.59 -3.09
C SER A 50 0.05 3.14 -3.55
N ILE A 51 -0.70 2.74 -4.58
CA ILE A 51 -0.61 1.42 -5.20
C ILE A 51 0.79 1.21 -5.79
N SER A 52 1.33 2.19 -6.51
CA SER A 52 2.68 2.10 -7.11
C SER A 52 3.78 1.93 -6.06
N VAL A 53 3.71 2.70 -4.97
CA VAL A 53 4.66 2.62 -3.85
C VAL A 53 4.54 1.27 -3.15
N ALA A 54 3.32 0.83 -2.81
CA ALA A 54 3.10 -0.45 -2.18
C ALA A 54 3.66 -1.58 -3.05
N PHE A 55 3.33 -1.59 -4.35
CA PHE A 55 3.80 -2.62 -5.29
C PHE A 55 5.33 -2.68 -5.37
N TYR A 56 5.98 -1.52 -5.49
CA TYR A 56 7.45 -1.46 -5.50
C TYR A 56 8.06 -2.00 -4.21
N GLN A 57 7.43 -1.69 -3.07
CA GLN A 57 7.89 -2.11 -1.77
C GLN A 57 7.76 -3.62 -1.58
N VAL A 58 6.70 -4.26 -2.09
CA VAL A 58 6.62 -5.72 -2.05
C VAL A 58 7.63 -6.39 -2.95
N LEU A 59 7.84 -5.88 -4.17
CA LEU A 59 8.85 -6.43 -5.05
C LEU A 59 10.23 -6.34 -4.41
N LYS A 60 10.54 -5.20 -3.77
CA LYS A 60 11.80 -5.00 -3.04
C LYS A 60 11.94 -5.92 -1.85
N THR A 61 10.87 -6.12 -1.09
CA THR A 61 10.86 -6.97 0.09
C THR A 61 10.97 -8.46 -0.30
N LEU A 62 10.21 -8.92 -1.29
CA LEU A 62 10.35 -10.28 -1.84
C LEU A 62 11.76 -10.54 -2.35
N LYS A 63 12.41 -9.55 -2.99
CA LYS A 63 13.81 -9.67 -3.46
C LYS A 63 14.84 -9.61 -2.33
N LYS A 64 14.47 -9.15 -1.14
CA LYS A 64 15.35 -9.09 0.04
C LYS A 64 15.26 -10.37 0.88
N ASP A 65 14.18 -11.14 0.72
CA ASP A 65 13.91 -12.41 1.40
C ASP A 65 14.20 -13.66 0.55
N VAL A 66 14.73 -13.49 -0.67
CA VAL A 66 15.31 -14.54 -1.54
C VAL A 66 16.83 -14.49 -1.45
#